data_AF-A0A6I3LJS4-F1
#
_entry.id   AF-A0A6I3LJS4-F1
#
_cell.length_a   1.000
_cell.length_b   1.000
_cell.length_c   1.000
_cell.angle_alpha   90.00
_cell.angle_beta   90.00
_cell.angle_gamma   90.00
#
_symmetry.space_group_name_H-M   'P 1'
#
loop_
_entity.id
_entity.type
_entity.pdbx_description
1 polymer ?
#
loop_
_entity_poly.entity_id
_entity_poly.type
_entity_poly.pdbx_seq_one_letter_code
_entity_poly.pdbx_strand_id
1 'polypeptide(L)'
;MKKIMLFVSVAMLSLSCSKSDDNNTAVDPIFDAEFVQIKSVNEIPVATLKYAGNKVGQRPVGIVEEGGANCKELDRLIVPEDRKVLEYGNFVKVYENNREGSCKLKWDYLRQIELRSNSSGDMSAKVIQRYNRPATKEELELDPKIKFYVETTNEYSGKIEIGFQAGYLRIEDTNLSDVTEGSQNKGKSYLYFHLPK
;
A
#
# COMPACT_ATOMS: atom_id res chain seq x y z
N MET A 1 -73.99 -9.03 -28.06
CA MET A 1 -73.26 -9.60 -26.91
C MET A 1 -71.82 -9.88 -27.33
N LYS A 2 -70.85 -9.59 -26.44
CA LYS A 2 -69.37 -9.81 -26.54
C LYS A 2 -68.68 -8.90 -27.58
N LYS A 3 -68.07 -7.75 -27.27
CA LYS A 3 -66.99 -7.33 -26.34
C LYS A 3 -65.67 -8.11 -26.51
N ILE A 4 -64.56 -7.32 -26.57
CA ILE A 4 -63.12 -7.66 -26.49
C ILE A 4 -62.50 -7.85 -27.90
N MET A 5 -61.42 -7.19 -28.36
CA MET A 5 -60.27 -6.54 -27.72
C MET A 5 -59.96 -5.16 -28.33
N LEU A 6 -59.53 -4.21 -27.49
CA LEU A 6 -58.75 -3.05 -27.89
C LEU A 6 -57.35 -3.25 -27.31
N PHE A 7 -56.38 -3.60 -28.15
CA PHE A 7 -54.97 -3.74 -27.75
C PHE A 7 -54.15 -2.62 -28.39
N VAL A 8 -53.71 -1.70 -27.52
CA VAL A 8 -52.39 -1.06 -27.48
C VAL A 8 -51.78 -0.61 -28.82
N SER A 9 -51.85 0.70 -29.05
CA SER A 9 -50.87 1.42 -29.86
C SER A 9 -50.62 2.80 -29.23
N VAL A 10 -49.96 2.81 -28.07
CA VAL A 10 -49.25 3.99 -27.56
C VAL A 10 -47.80 3.78 -27.97
N ALA A 11 -47.48 4.17 -29.20
CA ALA A 11 -46.12 4.27 -29.67
C ALA A 11 -45.73 5.75 -29.68
N MET A 12 -44.53 6.01 -29.16
CA MET A 12 -43.76 7.25 -29.27
C MET A 12 -44.26 8.39 -28.40
N LEU A 13 -43.73 8.47 -27.18
CA LEU A 13 -43.15 9.71 -26.62
C LEU A 13 -42.42 9.35 -25.31
N SER A 14 -41.24 8.71 -25.46
CA SER A 14 -40.22 8.66 -24.41
C SER A 14 -38.83 8.48 -25.04
N LEU A 15 -38.45 9.37 -25.95
CA LEU A 15 -37.04 9.74 -26.11
C LEU A 15 -36.70 10.77 -25.01
N SER A 16 -36.82 10.37 -23.74
CA SER A 16 -36.01 11.00 -22.70
C SER A 16 -34.75 10.17 -22.61
N CYS A 17 -33.64 10.78 -23.00
CA CYS A 17 -32.26 10.35 -22.85
C CYS A 17 -32.04 9.29 -21.75
N SER A 18 -32.15 8.00 -22.10
CA SER A 18 -31.34 7.00 -21.44
C SER A 18 -29.97 7.13 -22.08
N LYS A 19 -29.17 8.04 -21.53
CA LYS A 19 -27.73 7.86 -21.57
C LYS A 19 -27.53 6.59 -20.74
N SER A 20 -27.54 5.45 -21.43
CA SER A 20 -27.04 4.21 -20.86
C SER A 20 -25.59 4.52 -20.54
N ASP A 21 -25.34 4.90 -19.29
CA ASP A 21 -24.03 4.74 -18.70
C ASP A 21 -23.82 3.22 -18.66
N ASP A 22 -23.43 2.68 -19.81
CA ASP A 22 -22.84 1.37 -19.91
C ASP A 22 -21.72 1.38 -18.88
N ASN A 23 -21.92 0.62 -17.81
CA ASN A 23 -20.94 0.34 -16.77
C ASN A 23 -19.77 -0.40 -17.42
N ASN A 24 -18.97 0.32 -18.19
CA ASN A 24 -17.64 -0.09 -18.54
C ASN A 24 -16.81 0.21 -17.29
N THR A 25 -16.96 -0.64 -16.26
CA THR A 25 -15.98 -0.74 -15.18
C THR A 25 -14.67 -1.01 -15.87
N ALA A 26 -13.87 0.05 -16.06
CA ALA A 26 -12.57 -0.05 -16.70
C ALA A 26 -11.78 -1.15 -15.99
N VAL A 27 -11.40 -2.18 -16.75
CA VAL A 27 -10.58 -3.30 -16.28
C VAL A 27 -9.29 -2.71 -15.72
N ASP A 28 -8.97 -3.01 -14.48
CA ASP A 28 -7.70 -2.65 -13.86
C ASP A 28 -6.74 -3.81 -14.12
N PRO A 29 -5.83 -3.69 -15.11
CA PRO A 29 -5.04 -4.81 -15.58
C PRO A 29 -4.10 -5.39 -14.51
N ILE A 30 -3.84 -4.65 -13.43
CA ILE A 30 -3.02 -5.10 -12.31
C ILE A 30 -3.92 -5.75 -11.26
N PHE A 31 -5.04 -5.10 -10.89
CA PHE A 31 -5.94 -5.64 -9.89
C PHE A 31 -6.69 -6.91 -10.34
N ASP A 32 -7.08 -6.96 -11.62
CA ASP A 32 -7.85 -8.06 -12.18
C ASP A 32 -6.96 -9.25 -12.57
N ALA A 33 -5.63 -9.10 -12.52
CA ALA A 33 -4.69 -10.19 -12.73
C ALA A 33 -4.73 -11.20 -11.58
N GLU A 34 -4.45 -12.47 -11.89
CA GLU A 34 -4.38 -13.53 -10.89
C GLU A 34 -3.32 -13.22 -9.82
N PHE A 35 -3.73 -13.35 -8.56
CA PHE A 35 -2.82 -13.26 -7.42
C PHE A 35 -2.29 -14.64 -7.05
N VAL A 36 -0.97 -14.75 -6.98
CA VAL A 36 -0.27 -15.98 -6.58
C VAL A 36 0.44 -15.73 -5.25
N GLN A 37 -0.11 -16.28 -4.17
CA GLN A 37 0.49 -16.20 -2.84
C GLN A 37 1.81 -16.96 -2.77
N ILE A 38 2.85 -16.36 -2.18
CA ILE A 38 4.10 -17.08 -1.91
C ILE A 38 3.93 -18.04 -0.74
N LYS A 39 4.63 -19.17 -0.78
CA LYS A 39 4.61 -20.21 0.26
C LYS A 39 5.81 -20.09 1.20
N SER A 40 6.87 -19.44 0.76
CA SER A 40 8.10 -19.22 1.53
C SER A 40 8.66 -17.82 1.29
N VAL A 41 9.31 -17.26 2.33
CA VAL A 41 10.06 -16.01 2.22
C VAL A 41 11.15 -16.08 1.13
N ASN A 42 11.66 -17.28 0.84
CA ASN A 42 12.69 -17.50 -0.16
C ASN A 42 12.24 -17.19 -1.60
N GLU A 43 10.93 -17.13 -1.85
CA GLU A 43 10.37 -16.73 -3.14
C GLU A 43 10.45 -15.21 -3.37
N ILE A 44 10.73 -14.43 -2.32
CA ILE A 44 10.97 -12.99 -2.44
C ILE A 44 12.39 -12.78 -3.01
N PRO A 45 12.56 -12.03 -4.10
CA PRO A 45 13.86 -11.75 -4.67
C PRO A 45 14.71 -10.89 -3.74
N VAL A 46 15.99 -11.24 -3.59
CA VAL A 46 16.98 -10.41 -2.89
C VAL A 46 17.37 -9.25 -3.78
N ALA A 47 16.94 -8.06 -3.40
CA ALA A 47 17.19 -6.82 -4.12
C ALA A 47 16.70 -5.62 -3.30
N THR A 48 17.03 -4.43 -3.78
CA THR A 48 16.27 -3.22 -3.46
C THR A 48 15.18 -3.06 -4.51
N LEU A 49 13.95 -3.43 -4.17
CA LEU A 49 12.79 -3.32 -5.04
C LEU A 49 12.25 -1.89 -5.04
N LYS A 50 11.88 -1.38 -6.21
CA LYS A 50 11.27 -0.06 -6.38
C LYS A 50 9.77 -0.15 -6.10
N TYR A 51 9.23 0.86 -5.43
CA TYR A 51 7.80 1.00 -5.26
C TYR A 51 7.14 1.28 -6.62
N ALA A 52 6.15 0.47 -6.96
CA ALA A 52 5.37 0.57 -8.19
C ALA A 52 4.09 1.38 -8.00
N GLY A 53 3.50 1.32 -6.81
CA GLY A 53 2.16 1.84 -6.59
C GLY A 53 1.44 1.15 -5.44
N ASN A 54 0.18 1.53 -5.25
CA ASN A 54 -0.66 0.96 -4.21
C ASN A 54 -2.12 0.83 -4.65
N LYS A 55 -2.81 -0.11 -4.01
CA LYS A 55 -4.26 -0.20 -4.00
C LYS A 55 -4.76 0.15 -2.62
N VAL A 56 -5.77 1.00 -2.54
CA VAL A 56 -6.36 1.45 -1.27
C VAL A 56 -7.85 1.13 -1.25
N GLY A 57 -8.24 0.15 -0.45
CA GLY A 57 -9.62 -0.30 -0.36
C GLY A 57 -10.16 -0.77 -1.71
N GLN A 58 -11.32 -0.26 -2.13
CA GLN A 58 -11.95 -0.57 -3.42
C GLN A 58 -11.49 0.31 -4.60
N ARG A 59 -10.51 1.20 -4.40
CA ARG A 59 -10.02 2.08 -5.48
C ARG A 59 -9.16 1.27 -6.46
N PRO A 60 -9.10 1.67 -7.75
CA PRO A 60 -8.13 1.14 -8.69
C PRO A 60 -6.69 1.30 -8.18
N VAL A 61 -5.78 0.46 -8.68
CA VAL A 61 -4.35 0.55 -8.40
C VAL A 61 -3.82 1.87 -8.92
N GLY A 62 -3.22 2.68 -8.05
CA GLY A 62 -2.46 3.86 -8.43
C GLY A 62 -1.01 3.48 -8.68
N ILE A 63 -0.53 3.62 -9.91
CA ILE A 63 0.87 3.39 -10.29
C ILE A 63 1.63 4.70 -10.28
N VAL A 64 2.85 4.67 -9.75
CA VAL A 64 3.78 5.81 -9.79
C VAL A 64 4.35 5.88 -11.20
N GLU A 65 4.09 6.98 -11.90
CA GLU A 65 4.71 7.26 -13.19
C GLU A 65 6.22 7.51 -13.01
N GLU A 66 7.04 6.89 -13.87
CA GLU A 66 8.48 7.12 -13.93
C GLU A 66 8.77 8.56 -14.39
N GLY A 67 9.60 9.29 -13.65
CA GLY A 67 9.94 10.69 -13.91
C GLY A 67 8.95 11.70 -13.33
N GLY A 68 7.94 11.25 -12.57
CA GLY A 68 7.04 12.13 -11.84
C GLY A 68 7.78 12.69 -10.62
N ALA A 69 7.91 14.01 -10.51
CA ALA A 69 8.61 14.70 -9.40
C ALA A 69 7.92 14.57 -8.02
N ASN A 70 7.46 13.36 -7.67
CA ASN A 70 6.86 12.97 -6.42
C ASN A 70 7.88 12.18 -5.59
N CYS A 71 7.75 12.23 -4.26
CA CYS A 71 8.68 11.52 -3.39
C CYS A 71 8.51 10.00 -3.41
N LYS A 72 7.43 9.48 -3.99
CA LYS A 72 7.12 8.05 -4.01
C LYS A 72 8.06 7.28 -4.95
N GLU A 73 8.73 7.95 -5.88
CA GLU A 73 9.82 7.35 -6.66
C GLU A 73 11.01 6.90 -5.81
N LEU A 74 11.17 7.48 -4.61
CA LEU A 74 12.22 7.11 -3.66
C LEU A 74 11.80 5.95 -2.75
N ASP A 75 10.51 5.60 -2.73
CA ASP A 75 9.99 4.49 -1.93
C ASP A 75 10.58 3.17 -2.43
N ARG A 76 11.00 2.34 -1.48
CA ARG A 76 11.71 1.09 -1.79
C ARG A 76 11.54 0.05 -0.70
N LEU A 77 11.61 -1.21 -1.11
CA LEU A 77 11.68 -2.36 -0.21
C LEU A 77 13.05 -3.01 -0.35
N ILE A 78 13.81 -3.03 0.73
CA ILE A 78 15.12 -3.69 0.80
C ILE A 78 14.90 -5.11 1.31
N VAL A 79 15.29 -6.09 0.49
CA VAL A 79 15.22 -7.51 0.83
C VAL A 79 16.65 -8.02 1.02
N PRO A 80 17.11 -8.28 2.26
CA PRO A 80 18.44 -8.80 2.50
C PRO A 80 18.56 -10.27 2.10
N GLU A 81 19.80 -10.76 1.98
CA GLU A 81 20.11 -12.16 1.61
C GLU A 81 19.38 -13.19 2.50
N ASP A 82 19.32 -12.94 3.81
CA ASP A 82 18.68 -13.85 4.75
C ASP A 82 17.15 -13.76 4.79
N ARG A 83 16.57 -12.72 4.16
CA ARG A 83 15.14 -12.43 4.05
C ARG A 83 14.40 -12.41 5.39
N LYS A 84 15.11 -12.23 6.51
CA LYS A 84 14.52 -12.26 7.85
C LYS A 84 13.79 -10.97 8.19
N VAL A 85 14.41 -9.84 7.84
CA VAL A 85 13.90 -8.51 8.14
C VAL A 85 13.99 -7.68 6.88
N LEU A 86 12.85 -7.42 6.24
CA LEU A 86 12.77 -6.54 5.09
C LEU A 86 12.67 -5.11 5.60
N GLU A 87 13.22 -4.14 4.86
CA GLU A 87 13.16 -2.73 5.25
C GLU A 87 12.41 -1.91 4.21
N TYR A 88 11.33 -1.25 4.63
CA TYR A 88 10.52 -0.39 3.78
C TYR A 88 10.80 1.08 4.04
N GLY A 89 11.21 1.78 2.99
CA GLY A 89 11.36 3.24 2.99
C GLY A 89 10.14 3.90 2.37
N ASN A 90 9.43 4.71 3.15
CA ASN A 90 8.36 5.57 2.67
C ASN A 90 8.76 7.03 2.79
N PHE A 91 8.79 7.75 1.67
CA PHE A 91 9.23 9.12 1.56
C PHE A 91 8.05 10.05 1.32
N VAL A 92 8.11 11.22 1.95
CA VAL A 92 7.09 12.27 1.88
C VAL A 92 7.74 13.59 1.55
N LYS A 93 6.97 14.48 0.92
CA LYS A 93 7.42 15.84 0.62
C LYS A 93 7.31 16.70 1.88
N VAL A 94 8.43 17.27 2.31
CA VAL A 94 8.50 18.17 3.46
C VAL A 94 8.89 19.56 2.97
N TYR A 95 8.14 20.56 3.42
CA TYR A 95 8.39 21.97 3.11
C TYR A 95 9.07 22.63 4.31
N GLU A 96 10.31 23.08 4.13
CA GLU A 96 11.04 23.85 5.15
C GLU A 96 11.10 25.32 4.72
N ASN A 97 10.70 26.21 5.62
CA ASN A 97 10.85 27.67 5.47
C ASN A 97 10.29 28.25 4.15
N ASN A 98 9.13 27.77 3.68
CA ASN A 98 8.46 28.22 2.45
C ASN A 98 9.31 28.12 1.16
N ARG A 99 10.30 27.23 1.11
CA ARG A 99 11.08 26.90 -0.08
C ARG A 99 10.65 25.58 -0.72
N GLU A 100 11.20 25.31 -1.90
CA GLU A 100 11.05 24.08 -2.68
C GLU A 100 11.08 22.84 -1.77
N GLY A 101 10.01 22.04 -1.83
CA GLY A 101 9.84 20.89 -0.94
C GLY A 101 10.85 19.79 -1.25
N SER A 102 11.48 19.24 -0.22
CA SER A 102 12.42 18.13 -0.33
C SER A 102 11.76 16.81 0.06
N CYS A 103 12.22 15.70 -0.49
CA CYS A 103 11.76 14.37 -0.12
C CYS A 103 12.55 13.86 1.07
N LYS A 104 11.85 13.52 2.16
CA LYS A 104 12.45 12.95 3.38
C LYS A 104 11.74 11.66 3.73
N LEU A 105 12.43 10.79 4.46
CA LEU A 105 11.80 9.61 5.03
C LEU A 105 10.66 10.07 5.96
N LYS A 106 9.50 9.41 5.87
CA LYS A 106 8.33 9.74 6.68
C LYS A 106 8.59 9.59 8.18
N TRP A 107 9.41 8.60 8.53
CA TRP A 107 9.83 8.32 9.89
C TRP A 107 11.35 8.49 10.04
N ASP A 108 11.85 8.44 11.27
CA ASP A 108 13.29 8.55 11.54
C ASP A 108 14.10 7.38 10.96
N TYR A 109 13.48 6.21 10.83
CA TYR A 109 14.08 4.96 10.36
C TYR A 109 13.16 4.22 9.40
N LEU A 110 13.75 3.37 8.55
CA LEU A 110 13.00 2.46 7.67
C LEU A 110 12.13 1.53 8.53
N ARG A 111 10.92 1.22 8.06
CA ARG A 111 10.06 0.23 8.72
C ARG A 111 10.62 -1.15 8.52
N GLN A 112 10.69 -1.92 9.59
CA GLN A 112 11.15 -3.29 9.55
C GLN A 112 9.96 -4.24 9.46
N ILE A 113 10.04 -5.20 8.55
CA ILE A 113 9.02 -6.22 8.32
C ILE A 113 9.67 -7.57 8.58
N GLU A 114 9.40 -8.15 9.75
CA GLU A 114 9.85 -9.51 10.05
C GLU A 114 8.83 -10.50 9.49
N LEU A 115 9.26 -11.36 8.56
CA LEU A 115 8.37 -12.35 7.94
C LEU A 115 8.64 -13.75 8.49
N ARG A 116 7.55 -14.52 8.65
CA ARG A 116 7.61 -15.94 9.02
C ARG A 116 6.55 -16.72 8.24
N SER A 117 7.00 -17.69 7.44
CA SER A 117 6.11 -18.67 6.81
C SER A 117 5.73 -19.74 7.81
N ASN A 118 4.46 -20.11 7.88
CA ASN A 118 4.01 -21.28 8.64
C ASN A 118 3.86 -22.52 7.73
N SER A 119 3.55 -23.67 8.33
CA SER A 119 3.40 -24.93 7.59
C SER A 119 2.18 -24.98 6.65
N SER A 120 1.20 -24.08 6.80
CA SER A 120 0.06 -23.97 5.90
C SER A 120 0.32 -23.07 4.69
N GLY A 121 1.51 -22.44 4.61
CA GLY A 121 1.85 -21.48 3.56
C GLY A 121 1.30 -20.07 3.80
N ASP A 122 0.73 -19.79 4.98
CA ASP A 122 0.41 -18.42 5.36
C ASP A 122 1.68 -17.69 5.79
N MET A 123 1.71 -16.39 5.51
CA MET A 123 2.76 -15.51 6.01
C MET A 123 2.28 -14.75 7.23
N SER A 124 3.02 -14.84 8.33
CA SER A 124 2.90 -13.92 9.45
C SER A 124 3.95 -12.83 9.34
N ALA A 125 3.56 -11.61 9.68
CA ALA A 125 4.44 -10.46 9.71
C ALA A 125 4.38 -9.76 11.06
N LYS A 126 5.53 -9.18 11.44
CA LYS A 126 5.62 -8.19 12.49
C LYS A 126 6.19 -6.91 11.88
N VAL A 127 5.47 -5.80 12.01
CA VAL A 127 5.91 -4.48 11.52
C VAL A 127 6.44 -3.68 12.69
N ILE A 128 7.70 -3.29 12.60
CA ILE A 128 8.42 -2.59 13.64
C ILE A 128 8.79 -1.19 13.15
N GLN A 129 8.44 -0.18 13.94
CA GLN A 129 8.87 1.20 13.73
C GLN A 129 9.87 1.57 14.81
N ARG A 130 10.92 2.30 14.41
CA ARG A 130 11.85 2.95 15.34
C ARG A 130 11.72 4.45 15.22
N TYR A 131 11.85 5.18 16.32
CA TYR A 131 11.85 6.63 16.32
C TYR A 131 12.76 7.18 17.41
N ASN A 132 13.22 8.41 17.20
CA ASN A 132 14.01 9.16 18.16
C ASN A 132 13.06 9.81 19.17
N ARG A 133 13.05 9.33 20.40
CA ARG A 133 12.40 10.01 21.52
C ARG A 133 13.38 11.01 22.14
N PRO A 134 12.98 12.27 22.41
CA PRO A 134 13.80 13.18 23.21
C PRO A 134 14.05 12.61 24.61
N ALA A 135 15.24 12.82 25.14
CA ALA A 135 15.58 12.42 26.50
C ALA A 135 14.61 13.03 27.54
N THR A 136 14.23 12.25 28.55
CA THR A 136 13.45 12.78 29.68
C THR A 136 14.32 13.68 30.55
N LYS A 137 13.70 14.40 31.48
CA LYS A 137 14.43 15.26 32.42
C LYS A 137 15.39 14.44 33.28
N GLU A 138 14.93 13.28 33.77
CA GLU A 138 15.68 12.36 34.60
C GLU A 138 16.88 11.76 33.83
N GLU A 139 16.69 11.42 32.56
CA GLU A 139 17.77 10.94 31.69
C GLU A 139 18.83 12.02 31.42
N LEU A 140 18.42 13.28 31.24
CA LEU A 140 19.32 14.43 31.05
C LEU A 140 20.08 14.82 32.31
N GLU A 141 19.52 14.57 33.50
CA GLU A 141 20.21 14.73 34.78
C GLU A 141 21.35 13.72 34.95
N LEU A 142 21.19 12.51 34.39
CA LEU A 142 22.22 11.46 34.41
C LEU A 142 23.29 11.65 33.32
N ASP A 143 22.88 11.96 32.08
CA ASP A 143 23.79 12.29 30.99
C ASP A 143 23.25 13.43 30.11
N PRO A 144 23.70 14.67 30.33
CA PRO A 144 23.20 15.83 29.59
C PRO A 144 23.64 15.87 28.12
N LYS A 145 24.53 14.96 27.68
CA LYS A 145 25.00 14.91 26.29
C LYS A 145 24.07 14.10 25.38
N ILE A 146 23.28 13.18 25.94
CA ILE A 146 22.34 12.36 25.16
C ILE A 146 21.11 13.19 24.84
N LYS A 147 20.92 13.50 23.55
CA LYS A 147 19.77 14.28 23.08
C LYS A 147 18.53 13.42 22.80
N PHE A 148 18.74 12.18 22.38
CA PHE A 148 17.67 11.28 21.95
C PHE A 148 17.99 9.83 22.32
N TYR A 149 16.94 9.06 22.54
CA TYR A 149 16.96 7.60 22.67
C TYR A 149 16.15 6.99 21.53
N VAL A 150 16.57 5.81 21.07
CA VAL A 150 15.82 5.07 20.04
C VAL A 150 14.76 4.23 20.75
N GLU A 151 13.50 4.52 20.49
CA GLU A 151 12.37 3.69 20.89
C GLU A 151 11.91 2.80 19.73
N THR A 152 11.25 1.71 20.08
CA THR A 152 10.77 0.71 19.12
C THR A 152 9.32 0.37 19.43
N THR A 153 8.44 0.56 18.45
CA THR A 153 7.03 0.17 18.53
C THR A 153 6.71 -0.97 17.58
N ASN A 154 5.76 -1.81 18.01
CA ASN A 154 5.17 -2.85 17.19
C ASN A 154 3.89 -2.29 16.56
N GLU A 155 3.97 -1.90 15.30
CA GLU A 155 2.86 -1.29 14.55
C GLU A 155 1.81 -2.32 14.12
N TYR A 156 2.25 -3.57 13.91
CA TYR A 156 1.38 -4.67 13.51
C TYR A 156 2.01 -6.02 13.83
N SER A 157 1.17 -7.00 14.20
CA SER A 157 1.55 -8.41 14.30
C SER A 157 0.37 -9.28 13.90
N GLY A 158 0.53 -10.08 12.85
CA GLY A 158 -0.57 -10.91 12.35
C GLY A 158 -0.26 -11.57 11.02
N LYS A 159 -1.30 -12.12 10.38
CA LYS A 159 -1.19 -12.72 9.03
C LYS A 159 -1.30 -11.64 7.97
N ILE A 160 -0.45 -11.71 6.96
CA ILE A 160 -0.50 -10.80 5.82
C ILE A 160 -0.61 -11.57 4.51
N GLU A 161 -1.25 -10.98 3.52
CA GLU A 161 -1.14 -11.44 2.15
C GLU A 161 0.13 -10.90 1.50
N ILE A 162 0.97 -11.82 1.00
CA ILE A 162 2.14 -11.50 0.20
C ILE A 162 2.23 -12.47 -0.96
N GLY A 163 2.57 -11.96 -2.14
CA GLY A 163 2.57 -12.76 -3.35
C GLY A 163 2.92 -11.95 -4.57
N PHE A 164 2.70 -12.55 -5.74
CA PHE A 164 2.88 -11.89 -7.02
C PHE A 164 1.54 -11.63 -7.68
N GLN A 165 1.40 -10.46 -8.29
CA GLN A 165 0.23 -10.09 -9.09
C GLN A 165 0.69 -9.23 -10.27
N ALA A 166 0.33 -9.62 -11.49
CA ALA A 166 0.74 -8.95 -12.73
C ALA A 166 2.27 -8.69 -12.83
N GLY A 167 3.10 -9.57 -12.28
CA GLY A 167 4.57 -9.42 -12.28
C GLY A 167 5.15 -8.53 -11.17
N TYR A 168 4.31 -7.93 -10.32
CA TYR A 168 4.73 -7.16 -9.15
C TYR A 168 4.73 -8.02 -7.90
N LEU A 169 5.69 -7.78 -7.00
CA LEU A 169 5.57 -8.22 -5.61
C LEU A 169 4.49 -7.38 -4.92
N ARG A 170 3.41 -8.02 -4.48
CA ARG A 170 2.31 -7.41 -3.74
C ARG A 170 2.43 -7.76 -2.25
N ILE A 171 2.33 -6.75 -1.40
CA ILE A 171 2.32 -6.90 0.07
C ILE A 171 1.09 -6.19 0.63
N GLU A 172 0.32 -6.86 1.47
CA GLU A 172 -0.78 -6.22 2.23
C GLU A 172 -0.23 -5.09 3.11
N ASP A 173 -0.85 -3.91 2.99
CA ASP A 173 -0.48 -2.72 3.73
C ASP A 173 -1.10 -2.72 5.13
N THR A 174 -0.62 -3.63 5.98
CA THR A 174 -1.05 -3.73 7.39
C THR A 174 -0.33 -2.69 8.24
N ASN A 175 -0.56 -1.41 7.94
CA ASN A 175 0.17 -0.27 8.52
C ASN A 175 1.65 -0.27 8.12
N LEU A 176 1.96 -0.45 6.84
CA LEU A 176 3.29 -0.25 6.26
C LEU A 176 3.47 1.17 5.72
N SER A 177 2.46 1.74 5.07
CA SER A 177 2.50 3.11 4.53
C SER A 177 1.71 4.15 5.35
N ASP A 178 1.16 3.72 6.50
CA ASP A 178 0.31 4.55 7.38
C ASP A 178 -0.98 5.01 6.67
N VAL A 179 -1.51 4.13 5.81
CA VAL A 179 -2.87 4.23 5.29
C VAL A 179 -3.81 3.68 6.36
N THR A 180 -4.71 4.54 6.85
CA THR A 180 -5.77 4.17 7.80
C THR A 180 -7.08 3.94 7.06
N GLU A 181 -7.81 2.88 7.41
CA GLU A 181 -9.13 2.64 6.84
C GLU A 181 -10.09 3.76 7.24
N GLY A 182 -10.74 4.37 6.25
CA GLY A 182 -11.75 5.39 6.41
C GLY A 182 -12.95 5.12 5.52
N SER A 183 -13.94 6.01 5.56
CA SER A 183 -15.16 5.86 4.77
C SER A 183 -14.92 5.78 3.26
N GLN A 184 -13.83 6.40 2.76
CA GLN A 184 -13.48 6.48 1.33
C GLN A 184 -12.47 5.39 0.88
N ASN A 185 -11.99 4.57 1.80
CA ASN A 185 -10.89 3.64 1.59
C ASN A 185 -11.13 2.31 2.32
N LYS A 186 -12.41 1.90 2.38
CA LYS A 186 -12.85 0.64 2.97
C LYS A 186 -12.23 -0.57 2.29
N GLY A 187 -11.81 -1.54 3.08
CA GLY A 187 -11.21 -2.80 2.63
C GLY A 187 -9.68 -2.83 2.66
N LYS A 188 -9.11 -3.96 2.23
CA LYS A 188 -7.66 -4.18 2.24
C LYS A 188 -6.93 -3.23 1.31
N SER A 189 -5.74 -2.83 1.75
CA SER A 189 -4.81 -2.03 0.97
C SER A 189 -3.55 -2.86 0.67
N TYR A 190 -2.90 -2.58 -0.45
CA TYR A 190 -1.73 -3.31 -0.92
C TYR A 190 -0.68 -2.37 -1.48
N LEU A 191 0.58 -2.68 -1.24
CA LEU A 191 1.74 -2.04 -1.86
C LEU A 191 2.30 -2.97 -2.93
N TYR A 192 2.71 -2.40 -4.06
CA TYR A 192 3.29 -3.13 -5.18
C TYR A 192 4.73 -2.69 -5.39
N PHE A 193 5.61 -3.66 -5.66
CA PHE A 193 7.04 -3.45 -5.89
C PHE A 193 7.52 -4.22 -7.11
N HIS A 194 8.54 -3.69 -7.77
CA HIS A 194 9.20 -4.37 -8.90
C HIS A 194 10.73 -4.30 -8.78
N LEU A 195 11.41 -5.21 -9.48
CA LEU A 195 12.85 -5.14 -9.66
C LEU A 195 13.21 -3.86 -10.45
N PRO A 196 14.32 -3.17 -10.11
CA PRO A 196 14.81 -2.10 -10.95
C PRO A 196 15.07 -2.64 -12.37
N LYS A 197 14.57 -1.94 -13.38
CA LYS A 197 14.88 -2.19 -14.80
C LYS A 197 16.35 -1.96 -15.09
#